data_AF-A0A537RKU7-F1
#
_entry.id   AF-A0A537RKU7-F1
#
_cell.length_a   1.000
_cell.length_b   1.000
_cell.length_c   1.000
_cell.angle_alpha   90.00
_cell.angle_beta   90.00
_cell.angle_gamma   90.00
#
_symmetry.space_group_name_H-M   'P 1'
#
loop_
_entity.id
_entity.type
_entity.pdbx_description
1 polymer ?
#
loop_
_entity_poly.entity_id
_entity_poly.type
_entity_poly.pdbx_seq_one_letter_code
_entity_poly.pdbx_strand_id
1 'polypeptide(L)' 'MIGVLTHHWAKADKVDEAKRLLDRNGEAQSKAPGFVKRHTLIAQADPAKITTLVVWTSNDIYDAWRASPQRVAA' A
#
# COMPACT_ATOMS: atom_id res chain seq x y z
N MET A 1 9.76 -14.91 0.84
CA MET A 1 8.62 -13.98 0.79
C MET A 1 8.58 -13.18 2.08
N ILE A 2 8.23 -11.89 2.00
CA ILE A 2 8.03 -11.02 3.15
C ILE A 2 6.63 -10.40 3.11
N GLY A 3 6.07 -10.09 4.27
CA GLY A 3 4.82 -9.33 4.41
C GLY A 3 5.09 -7.97 5.03
N VAL A 4 4.65 -6.91 4.36
CA VAL A 4 4.76 -5.53 4.84
C VAL A 4 3.38 -5.05 5.25
N LEU A 5 3.21 -4.81 6.55
CA LEU A 5 1.97 -4.28 7.12
C LEU A 5 2.13 -2.78 7.38
N THR A 6 1.31 -1.96 6.72
CA THR A 6 1.32 -0.50 6.91
C THR A 6 -0.03 -0.03 7.39
N HIS A 7 -0.05 0.79 8.44
CA HIS A 7 -1.23 1.50 8.90
C HIS A 7 -1.19 2.95 8.44
N HIS A 8 -2.31 3.41 7.87
CA HIS A 8 -2.53 4.79 7.47
C HIS A 8 -3.71 5.35 8.26
N TRP A 9 -3.58 6.59 8.71
CA TRP A 9 -4.70 7.38 9.23
C TRP A 9 -4.97 8.53 8.29
N ALA A 10 -6.13 8.51 7.66
CA ALA A 10 -6.61 9.62 6.85
C ALA A 10 -7.07 10.79 7.74
N LYS A 11 -7.02 12.01 7.21
CA LYS A 11 -7.77 13.12 7.83
C LYS A 11 -9.27 12.82 7.70
N ALA A 12 -10.06 13.23 8.69
CA ALA A 12 -11.48 12.87 8.79
C ALA A 12 -12.31 13.25 7.55
N ASP A 13 -11.98 14.38 6.91
CA ASP A 13 -12.62 14.90 5.70
C ASP A 13 -12.01 14.36 4.39
N LYS A 14 -11.03 13.44 4.48
CA LYS A 14 -10.20 12.98 3.37
C LYS A 14 -10.12 11.46 3.24
N VAL A 15 -10.99 10.72 3.91
CA VAL A 15 -10.98 9.25 3.92
C VAL A 15 -11.09 8.66 2.52
N ASP A 16 -12.03 9.15 1.70
CA ASP A 16 -12.21 8.60 0.35
C ASP A 16 -11.09 9.00 -0.62
N GLU A 17 -10.52 10.20 -0.44
CA GLU A 17 -9.31 10.61 -1.16
C GLU A 17 -8.13 9.69 -0.80
N ALA A 18 -7.93 9.41 0.49
CA ALA A 18 -6.89 8.51 0.96
C ALA A 18 -7.05 7.09 0.41
N LYS A 19 -8.28 6.55 0.35
CA LYS A 19 -8.55 5.25 -0.28
C LYS A 19 -8.11 5.24 -1.75
N ARG A 20 -8.48 6.26 -2.52
CA ARG A 20 -8.10 6.38 -3.94
C ARG A 20 -6.59 6.44 -4.11
N LEU A 21 -5.88 7.23 -3.29
CA LEU A 21 -4.41 7.29 -3.31
C LEU A 21 -3.79 5.92 -3.04
N LEU A 22 -4.30 5.21 -2.02
CA LEU A 22 -3.81 3.88 -1.67
C LEU A 22 -4.12 2.85 -2.77
N ASP A 23 -5.23 2.96 -3.48
CA ASP A 23 -5.57 2.09 -4.60
C ASP A 23 -4.68 2.32 -5.81
N ARG A 24 -4.35 3.58 -6.16
CA ARG A 24 -3.35 3.88 -7.20
C ARG A 24 -1.98 3.33 -6.84
N ASN A 25 -1.54 3.50 -5.59
CA ASN A 25 -0.30 2.89 -5.13
C ASN A 25 -0.35 1.36 -5.18
N GLY A 26 -1.50 0.76 -4.87
CA GLY A 26 -1.72 -0.68 -5.02
C GLY A 26 -1.62 -1.16 -6.47
N GLU A 27 -2.13 -0.39 -7.43
CA GLU A 27 -2.02 -0.67 -8.86
C GLU A 27 -0.57 -0.52 -9.36
N ALA A 28 0.16 0.49 -8.87
CA ALA A 28 1.57 0.66 -9.21
C ALA A 28 2.41 -0.50 -8.64
N GLN A 29 2.13 -0.92 -7.40
CA GLN A 29 2.75 -2.11 -6.78
C GLN A 29 2.48 -3.38 -7.57
N SER A 30 1.26 -3.60 -8.07
CA SER A 30 0.92 -4.84 -8.78
C SER A 30 1.68 -5.04 -10.08
N LYS A 31 2.26 -3.97 -10.63
CA LYS A 31 3.11 -3.96 -11.82
C LYS A 31 4.60 -4.08 -11.50
N ALA A 32 4.99 -3.99 -10.21
CA ALA A 32 6.38 -4.07 -9.81
C ALA A 32 6.91 -5.52 -9.80
N PRO A 33 8.18 -5.75 -10.17
CA PRO A 33 8.79 -7.07 -10.06
C PRO A 33 8.65 -7.64 -8.65
N GLY A 34 8.38 -8.95 -8.55
CA GLY A 34 8.29 -9.66 -7.27
C GLY A 34 7.15 -9.24 -6.35
N PHE A 35 6.19 -8.44 -6.82
CA PHE A 35 4.89 -8.29 -6.18
C PHE A 35 4.15 -9.64 -6.19
N VAL A 36 3.59 -10.02 -5.04
CA VAL A 36 2.80 -11.26 -4.92
C VAL A 36 1.33 -10.94 -4.70
N LYS A 37 1.01 -10.14 -3.68
CA LYS A 37 -0.38 -9.83 -3.33
C LYS A 37 -0.47 -8.58 -2.47
N ARG A 38 -1.59 -7.87 -2.58
CA ARG A 38 -2.00 -6.79 -1.67
C ARG A 38 -3.38 -7.08 -1.11
N HIS A 39 -3.57 -6.82 0.18
CA HIS A 39 -4.87 -6.68 0.81
C HIS A 39 -5.02 -5.28 1.38
N THR A 40 -6.21 -4.70 1.22
CA THR A 40 -6.62 -3.46 1.87
C THR A 40 -7.67 -3.81 2.90
N LEU A 41 -7.47 -3.34 4.14
CA LEU A 41 -8.34 -3.60 5.27
C LEU A 41 -8.78 -2.25 5.86
N ILE A 42 -10.08 -2.06 6.05
CA ILE A 42 -10.63 -0.88 6.71
C ILE A 42 -11.00 -1.29 8.14
N ALA A 43 -10.55 -0.52 9.14
CA ALA A 43 -10.88 -0.85 10.51
C ALA A 43 -12.38 -0.61 10.79
N GLN A 44 -13.02 -1.54 11.50
CA GLN A 44 -14.44 -1.46 11.81
C GLN A 44 -14.78 -0.31 12.77
N ALA A 45 -13.91 -0.05 13.74
CA ALA A 45 -14.12 0.99 14.76
C ALA A 45 -13.68 2.39 14.32
N ASP A 46 -12.84 2.49 13.29
CA ASP A 46 -12.28 3.75 12.80
C ASP A 46 -12.11 3.68 11.27
N PRO A 47 -13.08 4.17 10.48
CA PRO A 47 -12.99 4.16 9.02
C PRO A 47 -11.82 4.98 8.45
N ALA A 48 -11.21 5.88 9.23
CA ALA A 48 -10.03 6.63 8.81
C ALA A 48 -8.75 5.79 8.91
N LYS A 49 -8.77 4.67 9.65
CA LYS A 49 -7.66 3.72 9.72
C LYS A 49 -7.75 2.70 8.58
N ILE A 50 -6.86 2.88 7.59
CA ILE A 50 -6.71 1.99 6.44
C ILE A 50 -5.41 1.22 6.60
N THR A 51 -5.48 -0.11 6.58
CA THR A 51 -4.32 -0.99 6.69
C THR A 51 -4.06 -1.68 5.36
N THR A 52 -2.80 -1.73 4.93
CA THR A 52 -2.38 -2.54 3.77
C THR A 52 -1.44 -3.64 4.22
N LEU A 53 -1.66 -4.85 3.68
CA LEU A 53 -0.72 -5.96 3.76
C LEU A 53 -0.24 -6.29 2.36
N VAL A 54 1.05 -6.07 2.10
CA VAL A 54 1.66 -6.33 0.79
C VAL A 54 2.70 -7.43 0.92
N VAL A 55 2.57 -8.48 0.11
CA VAL A 55 3.50 -9.61 0.07
C VAL A 55 4.44 -9.45 -1.12
N TRP A 56 5.73 -9.58 -0.85
CA TRP A 56 6.82 -9.52 -1.83
C TRP A 56 7.63 -10.81 -1.81
N THR A 57 8.30 -11.13 -2.93
CA THR A 57 9.13 -12.33 -3.03
C THR A 57 10.38 -12.24 -2.14
N SER A 58 11.02 -11.07 -2.01
CA SER A 58 12.19 -10.82 -1.16
C SER A 58 12.22 -9.40 -0.57
N ASN A 59 13.11 -9.18 0.40
CA ASN A 59 13.35 -7.85 0.96
C ASN A 59 13.99 -6.90 -0.06
N ASP A 60 14.99 -7.37 -0.81
CA ASP A 60 15.71 -6.54 -1.80
C ASP A 60 14.77 -5.93 -2.85
N ILE A 61 13.78 -6.71 -3.30
CA ILE A 61 12.77 -6.24 -4.26
C ILE A 61 11.84 -5.20 -3.63
N TYR A 62 11.43 -5.40 -2.38
CA TYR A 62 10.65 -4.40 -1.65
C TYR A 62 11.44 -3.10 -1.48
N ASP A 63 12.74 -3.20 -1.20
CA ASP A 63 13.62 -2.03 -1.06
C ASP A 63 13.80 -1.29 -2.39
N ALA A 64 13.96 -2.02 -3.49
CA ALA A 64 13.97 -1.44 -4.84
C ALA A 64 12.63 -0.73 -5.16
N TRP A 65 11.49 -1.35 -4.84
CA TRP A 65 10.18 -0.70 -4.96
C TRP A 65 10.10 0.58 -4.12
N ARG A 66 10.59 0.53 -2.87
CA ARG A 66 10.58 1.69 -1.96
C ARG A 66 11.34 2.89 -2.52
N ALA A 67 12.41 2.66 -3.27
CA ALA A 67 13.24 3.69 -3.90
C ALA A 67 12.78 4.07 -5.32
N SER A 68 11.73 3.42 -5.85
CA SER A 68 11.33 3.56 -7.24
C SER A 68 10.65 4.92 -7.56
N PRO A 69 10.88 5.50 -8.74
CA PRO A 69 10.14 6.69 -9.21
C PRO A 69 8.63 6.45 -9.29
N GLN A 70 8.22 5.21 -9.61
CA GLN A 70 6.80 4.82 -9.70
C GLN A 70 6.09 4.99 -8.36
N ARG A 71 6.75 4.70 -7.24
CA ARG A 71 6.20 4.92 -5.90
C ARG A 71 6.02 6.41 -5.60
N VAL A 72 6.96 7.26 -6.03
CA VAL A 72 6.88 8.72 -5.82
C VAL A 72 5.73 9.34 -6.62
N ALA A 73 5.44 8.78 -7.80
CA ALA A 73 4.40 9.26 -8.70
C ALA A 73 2.98 8.74 -8.38
N ALA A 74 2.84 7.74 -7.49
CA ALA A 74 1.58 7.05 -7.20
C ALA A 74 0.63 7.82 -6.26
#